data_AF-A0A9E5J6X3-F1
#
_entry.id   AF-A0A9E5J6X3-F1
#
_cell.length_a   1.000
_cell.length_b   1.000
_cell.length_c   1.000
_cell.angle_alpha   90.00
_cell.angle_beta   90.00
_cell.angle_gamma   90.00
#
_symmetry.space_group_name_H-M   'P 1'
#
loop_
_entity.id
_entity.type
_entity.pdbx_description
1 polymer ?
#
loop_
_entity_poly.entity_id
_entity_poly.type
_entity_poly.pdbx_seq_one_letter_code
_entity_poly.pdbx_strand_id
1 'polypeptide(L)'
;MEVSFHEEIEALRAGDGEIFQGEGILAITKGLLQSGVAYVGGYQGAPVSHLLDVMVQAKPYMDELGVHVEACANEASAAAMLGASIHYPIRGAVTWKSIVGTNVAADALSNL
;
A
#
# COMPACT_ATOMS: atom_id res chain seq x y z
N MET A 1 0.16 7.89 20.53
CA MET A 1 0.27 9.15 19.76
C MET A 1 0.15 8.72 18.31
N GLU A 2 -0.88 9.19 17.60
CA GLU A 2 -1.09 8.88 16.19
C GLU A 2 0.04 9.56 15.39
N VAL A 3 0.76 8.81 14.56
CA VAL A 3 1.85 9.36 13.75
C VAL A 3 1.23 9.96 12.50
N SER A 4 1.38 11.27 12.32
CA SER A 4 0.95 11.99 11.11
C SER A 4 2.12 12.06 10.14
N PHE A 5 1.85 11.76 8.86
CA PHE A 5 2.84 11.79 7.76
C PHE A 5 2.53 12.88 6.72
N HIS A 6 1.69 13.85 7.06
CA HIS A 6 1.18 14.82 6.09
C HIS A 6 2.29 15.62 5.38
N GLU A 7 3.33 16.04 6.10
CA GLU A 7 4.45 16.77 5.49
C GLU A 7 5.35 15.84 4.67
N GLU A 8 5.55 14.62 5.17
CA GLU A 8 6.41 13.62 4.54
C GLU A 8 5.82 13.04 3.25
N ILE A 9 4.49 13.03 3.12
CA ILE A 9 3.79 12.60 1.89
C ILE A 9 4.16 13.48 0.70
N GLU A 10 4.48 14.76 0.90
CA GLU A 10 4.92 15.65 -0.19
C GLU A 10 6.21 15.15 -0.84
N ALA A 11 7.08 14.45 -0.09
CA ALA A 11 8.27 13.83 -0.66
C ALA A 11 7.94 12.76 -1.72
N LEU A 12 6.74 12.17 -1.70
CA LEU A 12 6.30 11.21 -2.73
C LEU A 12 6.16 11.86 -4.11
N ARG A 13 6.05 13.19 -4.19
CA ARG A 13 6.00 13.96 -5.46
C ARG A 13 7.35 14.06 -6.15
N ALA A 14 8.45 13.72 -5.48
CA ALA A 14 9.80 13.87 -6.01
C ALA A 14 9.97 13.23 -7.41
N GLY A 15 10.32 14.02 -8.42
CA GLY A 15 10.41 13.61 -9.81
C GLY A 15 11.77 13.00 -10.21
N ASP A 16 11.95 12.78 -11.50
CA ASP A 16 13.22 12.30 -12.04
C ASP A 16 14.37 13.29 -11.74
N GLY A 17 15.46 12.78 -11.19
CA GLY A 17 16.63 13.57 -10.81
C GLY A 17 16.54 14.26 -9.44
N GLU A 18 15.39 14.18 -8.76
CA GLU A 18 15.23 14.68 -7.39
C GLU A 18 15.64 13.61 -6.36
N ILE A 19 16.20 14.05 -5.24
CA ILE A 19 16.58 13.15 -4.13
C ILE A 19 15.34 12.96 -3.25
N PHE A 20 14.85 11.72 -3.18
CA PHE A 20 13.88 11.31 -2.18
C PHE A 20 14.57 11.02 -0.84
N GLN A 21 14.10 11.67 0.23
CA GLN A 21 14.52 11.38 1.60
C GLN A 21 13.28 11.24 2.49
N GLY A 22 13.11 10.08 3.11
CA GLY A 22 11.97 9.79 3.96
C GLY A 22 12.14 8.47 4.69
N GLU A 23 11.20 8.17 5.59
CA GLU A 23 11.20 6.89 6.29
C GLU A 23 11.04 5.71 5.32
N GLY A 24 11.47 4.52 5.74
CA GLY A 24 11.41 3.31 4.90
C GLY A 24 10.01 3.03 4.36
N ILE A 25 8.97 3.44 5.08
CA ILE A 25 7.58 3.24 4.69
C ILE A 25 7.13 4.13 3.53
N LEU A 26 7.59 5.39 3.53
CA LEU A 26 7.39 6.32 2.43
C LEU A 26 8.26 5.90 1.23
N ALA A 27 9.47 5.38 1.48
CA ALA A 27 10.32 4.85 0.42
C ALA A 27 9.67 3.65 -0.31
N ILE A 28 9.03 2.73 0.43
CA ILE A 28 8.26 1.62 -0.14
C ILE A 28 7.09 2.18 -0.96
N THR A 29 6.33 3.12 -0.41
CA THR A 29 5.19 3.76 -1.11
C THR A 29 5.65 4.43 -2.40
N LYS A 30 6.76 5.19 -2.36
CA LYS A 30 7.37 5.82 -3.54
C LYS A 30 7.77 4.78 -4.59
N GLY A 31 8.39 3.68 -4.17
CA GLY A 31 8.78 2.59 -5.05
C GLY A 31 7.58 1.92 -5.74
N LEU A 32 6.46 1.73 -5.02
CA LEU A 32 5.21 1.22 -5.60
C LEU A 32 4.66 2.18 -6.66
N LEU A 33 4.58 3.49 -6.36
CA LEU A 33 4.13 4.50 -7.31
C LEU A 33 5.00 4.54 -8.56
N GLN A 34 6.33 4.52 -8.41
CA GLN A 34 7.28 4.45 -9.53
C GLN A 34 7.19 3.14 -10.33
N SER A 35 6.69 2.06 -9.71
CA SER A 35 6.42 0.79 -10.40
C SER A 35 5.10 0.78 -11.19
N GLY A 36 4.31 1.86 -11.10
CA GLY A 36 3.05 2.02 -11.81
C GLY A 36 1.94 1.11 -11.28
N VAL A 37 1.82 0.97 -9.95
CA VAL A 37 0.65 0.32 -9.36
C VAL A 37 -0.60 1.15 -9.62
N ALA A 38 -1.69 0.48 -9.99
CA ALA A 38 -3.02 1.08 -10.16
C ALA A 38 -3.86 1.00 -8.88
N TYR A 39 -3.47 0.15 -7.93
CA TYR A 39 -4.11 0.09 -6.62
C TYR A 39 -3.13 -0.37 -5.53
N VAL A 40 -3.42 0.07 -4.31
CA VAL A 40 -2.81 -0.41 -3.09
C VAL A 40 -3.89 -0.76 -2.08
N GLY A 41 -3.64 -1.80 -1.28
CA GLY A 41 -4.55 -2.19 -0.22
C GLY A 41 -3.82 -2.75 0.99
N GLY A 42 -4.54 -2.99 2.06
CA GLY A 42 -3.95 -3.70 3.19
C GLY A 42 -4.80 -3.69 4.43
N TYR A 43 -4.37 -4.49 5.39
CA TYR A 43 -4.97 -4.55 6.71
C TYR A 43 -3.94 -4.16 7.78
N GLN A 44 -4.39 -3.35 8.74
CA GLN A 44 -3.51 -2.80 9.77
C GLN A 44 -3.06 -3.91 10.74
N GLY A 45 -1.75 -3.95 11.02
CA GLY A 45 -1.20 -4.85 12.04
C GLY A 45 0.24 -4.48 12.41
N ALA A 46 0.53 -4.41 13.71
CA ALA A 46 1.90 -4.17 14.19
C ALA A 46 2.87 -5.24 13.64
N PRO A 47 4.12 -4.89 13.29
CA PRO A 47 4.76 -3.56 13.34
C PRO A 47 4.51 -2.68 12.09
N VAL A 48 3.69 -3.14 11.15
CA VAL A 48 3.45 -2.51 9.84
C VAL A 48 2.23 -1.60 9.85
N SER A 49 1.68 -1.28 11.03
CA SER A 49 0.48 -0.45 11.20
C SER A 49 0.59 0.89 10.47
N HIS A 50 1.78 1.47 10.45
CA HIS A 50 2.05 2.76 9.83
C HIS A 50 2.02 2.75 8.30
N LEU A 51 2.13 1.59 7.63
CA LEU A 51 2.11 1.54 6.16
C LEU A 51 0.74 1.92 5.61
N LEU A 52 -0.30 1.30 6.17
CA LEU A 52 -1.67 1.61 5.76
C LEU A 52 -2.02 3.05 6.14
N ASP A 53 -1.55 3.53 7.29
CA ASP A 53 -1.75 4.92 7.73
C ASP A 53 -1.17 5.92 6.72
N VAL A 54 0.06 5.68 6.21
CA VAL A 54 0.68 6.51 5.16
C VAL A 54 -0.12 6.45 3.86
N MET A 55 -0.54 5.26 3.42
CA MET A 55 -1.30 5.12 2.16
C MET A 55 -2.68 5.79 2.24
N VAL A 56 -3.36 5.69 3.40
CA VAL A 56 -4.65 6.34 3.64
C VAL A 56 -4.49 7.86 3.76
N GLN A 57 -3.46 8.34 4.46
CA GLN A 57 -3.17 9.77 4.55
C GLN A 57 -2.74 10.36 3.18
N ALA A 58 -2.05 9.57 2.35
CA ALA A 58 -1.65 9.94 1.00
C ALA A 58 -2.78 9.79 -0.04
N LYS A 59 -3.98 9.35 0.36
CA LYS A 59 -5.09 9.10 -0.56
C LYS A 59 -5.40 10.27 -1.51
N PRO A 60 -5.41 11.56 -1.08
CA PRO A 60 -5.64 12.66 -2.01
C PRO A 60 -4.62 12.70 -3.15
N TYR A 61 -3.34 12.48 -2.85
CA TYR A 61 -2.29 12.41 -3.86
C TYR A 61 -2.38 11.15 -4.71
N MET A 62 -2.72 10.00 -4.11
CA MET A 62 -2.94 8.76 -4.86
C MET A 62 -4.12 8.88 -5.83
N ASP A 63 -5.19 9.58 -5.44
CA ASP A 63 -6.34 9.87 -6.30
C ASP A 63 -5.93 10.74 -7.51
N GLU A 64 -5.05 11.75 -7.32
CA GLU A 64 -4.48 12.54 -8.43
C GLU A 64 -3.73 11.66 -9.45
N LEU A 65 -3.05 10.62 -8.97
CA LEU A 65 -2.31 9.66 -9.80
C LEU A 65 -3.19 8.54 -10.37
N GLY A 66 -4.48 8.48 -10.01
CA GLY A 66 -5.40 7.41 -10.40
C GLY A 66 -5.13 6.07 -9.71
N VAL A 67 -4.49 6.08 -8.54
CA VAL A 67 -4.20 4.88 -7.74
C VAL A 67 -5.28 4.67 -6.69
N HIS A 68 -6.00 3.54 -6.76
CA HIS A 68 -7.02 3.17 -5.77
C HIS A 68 -6.39 2.76 -4.44
N VAL A 69 -6.92 3.26 -3.32
CA VAL A 69 -6.46 2.91 -1.96
C VAL A 69 -7.58 2.23 -1.20
N GLU A 70 -7.33 1.02 -0.71
CA GLU A 70 -8.31 0.25 0.07
C GLU A 70 -7.80 -0.08 1.48
N ALA A 71 -8.47 0.47 2.50
CA ALA A 71 -8.32 0.00 3.87
C ALA A 71 -9.19 -1.25 4.06
N CYS A 72 -8.57 -2.42 3.97
CA CYS A 72 -9.26 -3.71 3.95
C CYS A 72 -9.83 -4.08 5.32
N ALA A 73 -10.87 -4.93 5.34
CA ALA A 73 -11.48 -5.38 6.59
C ALA A 73 -10.64 -6.43 7.36
N ASN A 74 -9.83 -7.20 6.63
CA ASN A 74 -8.86 -8.17 7.16
C ASN A 74 -7.82 -8.56 6.08
N GLU A 75 -6.81 -9.34 6.46
CA GLU A 75 -5.75 -9.78 5.54
C GLU A 75 -6.29 -10.64 4.38
N ALA A 76 -7.38 -11.40 4.59
CA ALA A 76 -8.01 -12.19 3.53
C ALA A 76 -8.65 -11.31 2.45
N SER A 77 -9.34 -10.24 2.85
CA SER A 77 -9.89 -9.25 1.91
C SER A 77 -8.79 -8.49 1.16
N ALA A 78 -7.67 -8.19 1.84
CA ALA A 78 -6.50 -7.59 1.18
C ALA A 78 -5.91 -8.56 0.15
N ALA A 79 -5.71 -9.83 0.49
CA ALA A 79 -5.25 -10.83 -0.46
C ALA A 79 -6.20 -10.99 -1.65
N ALA A 80 -7.52 -11.03 -1.43
CA ALA A 80 -8.50 -11.15 -2.50
C ALA A 80 -8.40 -10.04 -3.56
N MET A 81 -7.98 -8.83 -3.19
CA MET A 81 -7.74 -7.75 -4.16
C MET A 81 -6.68 -8.11 -5.20
N LEU A 82 -5.71 -8.99 -4.88
CA LEU A 82 -4.69 -9.43 -5.83
C LEU A 82 -5.28 -10.17 -7.04
N GLY A 83 -6.48 -10.74 -6.91
CA GLY A 83 -7.20 -11.35 -8.03
C GLY A 83 -7.38 -10.39 -9.21
N ALA A 84 -7.51 -9.09 -8.95
CA ALA A 84 -7.58 -8.10 -10.01
C ALA A 84 -6.30 -8.06 -10.87
N SER A 85 -5.11 -8.17 -10.25
CA SER A 85 -3.82 -8.25 -10.96
C SER A 85 -3.55 -9.60 -11.62
N ILE A 86 -4.25 -10.66 -11.20
CA ILE A 86 -4.15 -11.99 -11.83
C ILE A 86 -5.04 -12.07 -13.07
N HIS A 87 -6.24 -11.51 -13.01
CA HIS A 87 -7.21 -11.59 -14.09
C HIS A 87 -7.08 -10.47 -15.13
N TYR A 88 -6.46 -9.35 -14.78
CA TYR A 88 -6.31 -8.19 -15.65
C TYR A 88 -4.86 -7.71 -15.69
N PRO A 89 -4.41 -7.04 -16.77
CA PRO A 89 -3.05 -6.52 -16.90
C PRO A 89 -2.87 -5.23 -16.08
N ILE A 90 -3.20 -5.29 -14.79
CA ILE A 90 -3.06 -4.20 -13.83
C ILE A 90 -2.05 -4.62 -12.77
N ARG A 91 -1.31 -3.65 -12.23
CA ARG A 91 -0.39 -3.87 -11.12
C ARG A 91 -1.05 -3.39 -9.84
N GLY A 92 -1.01 -4.20 -8.81
CA GLY A 92 -1.38 -3.77 -7.47
C GLY A 92 -0.45 -4.33 -6.43
N ALA A 93 -0.52 -3.72 -5.25
CA ALA A 93 0.21 -4.17 -4.07
C ALA A 93 -0.70 -4.20 -2.87
N VAL A 94 -0.54 -5.20 -2.02
CA VAL A 94 -1.30 -5.33 -0.78
C VAL A 94 -0.36 -5.63 0.37
N THR A 95 -0.72 -5.17 1.57
CA THR A 95 0.16 -5.27 2.73
C THR A 95 -0.59 -5.80 3.95
N TRP A 96 0.12 -6.58 4.76
CA TRP A 96 -0.31 -7.05 6.07
C TRP A 96 0.90 -7.45 6.90
N LYS A 97 0.68 -7.72 8.20
CA LYS A 97 1.72 -8.19 9.12
C LYS A 97 2.20 -9.60 8.74
N SER A 98 3.52 -9.82 8.78
CA SER A 98 4.29 -11.05 8.47
C SER A 98 3.54 -12.41 8.58
N ILE A 99 3.99 -13.35 9.43
CA ILE A 99 3.49 -14.73 9.44
C ILE A 99 2.02 -14.79 9.89
N VAL A 100 1.68 -14.05 10.95
CA VAL A 100 0.34 -14.07 11.52
C VAL A 100 -0.72 -13.50 10.57
N GLY A 101 -0.39 -12.50 9.75
CA GLY A 101 -1.32 -11.98 8.74
C GLY A 101 -1.39 -12.89 7.52
N THR A 102 -0.26 -13.48 7.11
CA THR A 102 -0.25 -14.52 6.06
C THR A 102 -1.12 -15.72 6.42
N ASN A 103 -1.17 -16.13 7.70
CA ASN A 103 -2.07 -17.18 8.14
C ASN A 103 -3.56 -16.83 7.95
N VAL A 104 -3.94 -15.56 8.16
CA VAL A 104 -5.31 -15.07 7.92
C VAL A 104 -5.58 -14.96 6.41
N ALA A 105 -4.58 -14.52 5.63
CA ALA A 105 -4.68 -14.40 4.17
C ALA A 105 -4.62 -15.74 3.43
N ALA A 106 -4.20 -16.84 4.08
CA ALA A 106 -3.82 -18.08 3.42
C ALA A 106 -4.94 -18.68 2.56
N ASP A 107 -6.19 -18.64 3.03
CA ASP A 107 -7.32 -19.17 2.27
C ASP A 107 -7.53 -18.38 0.97
N ALA A 108 -7.59 -17.05 1.05
CA ALA A 108 -7.70 -16.20 -0.14
C ALA A 108 -6.52 -16.44 -1.10
N LEU A 109 -5.28 -16.43 -0.60
CA LEU A 109 -4.08 -16.68 -1.40
C LEU A 109 -4.07 -18.04 -2.09
N SER A 110 -4.69 -19.06 -1.49
CA SER A 110 -4.76 -20.41 -2.06
C SER A 110 -5.80 -20.55 -3.17
N ASN A 111 -6.72 -19.59 -3.29
CA ASN A 111 -7.85 -19.61 -4.22
C ASN A 111 -7.75 -18.53 -5.32
N LEU A 112 -6.61 -17.85 -5.44
CA LEU A 112 -6.30 -16.85 -6.45
C LEU A 112 -5.71 -17.44 -7.73
#